data_AF-A0A7S1UY26-F1
#
_entry.id   AF-A0A7S1UY26-F1
#
_cell.length_a   1.000
_cell.length_b   1.000
_cell.length_c   1.000
_cell.angle_alpha   90.00
_cell.angle_beta   90.00
_cell.angle_gamma   90.00
#
_symmetry.space_group_name_H-M   'P 1'
#
loop_
_entity.id
_entity.type
_entity.pdbx_description
1 polymer ?
#
loop_
_entity_poly.entity_id
_entity_poly.type
_entity_poly.pdbx_seq_one_letter_code
_entity_poly.pdbx_strand_id
1 'polypeptide(L)'
;NLQRFRSNFYKRDDPSSSLLFFPKPYKATPQVLMEDMIENATPMTHYIHHPDTKLRRELANPLLRAFLKMVFLDNFVHCDLHAGNVLVQHRGGANGENAIVFLDAGIATSLSKQDQQNLMDLFRAVLLNDGNRAGRLMVERAKYKRCSTEEEAAAFAEGVGAIVSEFHDARSKGLTLGTIRIGTLLSRVLDLCRVY
;
A
#
# COMPACT_ATOMS: atom_id res chain seq x y z
N ASN A 1 -3.17 4.98 17.54
CA ASN A 1 -2.63 4.74 16.18
C ASN A 1 -1.33 5.48 15.90
N LEU A 2 -1.28 6.81 15.98
CA LEU A 2 -0.05 7.59 15.72
C LEU A 2 1.19 7.10 16.47
N GLN A 3 1.09 6.87 17.79
CA GLN A 3 2.21 6.35 18.57
C GLN A 3 2.78 5.02 18.02
N ARG A 4 1.90 4.13 17.54
CA ARG A 4 2.30 2.84 16.96
C ARG A 4 2.97 3.02 15.59
N PHE A 5 2.45 3.92 14.76
CA PHE A 5 3.15 4.27 13.51
C PHE A 5 4.53 4.85 13.81
N ARG A 6 4.62 5.79 14.74
CA ARG A 6 5.91 6.37 15.15
C ARG A 6 6.89 5.31 15.67
N SER A 7 6.46 4.38 16.52
CA SER A 7 7.34 3.29 17.00
C SER A 7 7.78 2.33 15.89
N ASN A 8 6.95 2.12 14.87
CA ASN A 8 7.29 1.25 13.74
C ASN A 8 8.31 1.91 12.79
N PHE A 9 8.29 3.24 12.66
CA PHE A 9 9.11 3.98 11.71
C PHE A 9 10.34 4.63 12.34
N TYR A 10 10.33 4.92 13.64
CA TYR A 10 11.40 5.64 14.34
C TYR A 10 12.02 4.82 15.45
N LYS A 11 13.35 4.90 15.55
CA LYS A 11 14.06 4.44 16.73
C LYS A 11 13.95 5.51 17.81
N ARG A 12 13.52 5.13 19.02
CA ARG A 12 13.40 6.05 20.18
C ARG A 12 12.54 7.30 19.88
N ASP A 13 11.54 7.16 19.00
CA ASP A 13 10.63 8.24 18.61
C ASP A 13 11.32 9.46 17.95
N ASP A 14 12.51 9.27 17.35
CA ASP A 14 13.28 10.32 16.66
C ASP A 14 13.07 10.26 15.13
N PRO A 15 12.42 11.28 14.52
CA PRO A 15 12.18 11.35 13.08
C PRO A 15 13.27 12.09 12.29
N SER A 16 14.36 12.55 12.93
CA SER A 16 15.38 13.42 12.33
C SER A 16 16.03 12.83 11.07
N SER A 17 16.25 11.51 11.03
CA SER A 17 16.84 10.80 9.89
C SER A 17 15.82 10.22 8.91
N SER A 18 14.54 10.55 9.06
CA SER A 18 13.44 9.95 8.27
C SER A 18 12.82 10.97 7.31
N LEU A 19 12.66 10.55 6.05
CA LEU A 19 11.84 11.25 5.05
C LEU A 19 10.34 11.01 5.24
N LEU A 20 9.96 10.12 6.17
CA LEU A 20 8.57 9.81 6.50
C LEU A 20 8.24 10.37 7.88
N PHE A 21 7.17 11.15 7.99
CA PHE A 21 6.77 11.85 9.21
C PHE A 21 5.34 11.48 9.64
N PHE A 22 5.17 11.13 10.90
CA PHE A 22 3.88 10.98 11.57
C PHE A 22 3.83 11.99 12.71
N PRO A 23 2.83 12.89 12.79
CA PRO A 23 2.71 13.87 13.87
C PRO A 23 2.79 13.22 15.26
N LYS A 24 3.54 13.82 16.18
CA LYS A 24 3.61 13.36 17.56
C LYS A 24 2.32 13.75 18.29
N PRO A 25 1.55 12.79 18.84
CA PRO A 25 0.41 13.12 19.67
C PRO A 25 0.89 13.55 21.07
N TYR A 26 0.33 14.65 21.57
CA TYR A 26 0.61 15.20 22.90
C TYR A 26 -0.51 14.89 23.90
N LYS A 27 -1.76 15.15 23.51
CA LYS A 27 -2.94 14.95 24.36
C LYS A 27 -4.08 14.41 23.54
N ALA A 28 -4.79 13.42 24.07
CA ALA A 28 -5.97 12.85 23.44
C ALA A 28 -7.10 12.73 24.47
N THR A 29 -8.29 13.16 24.08
CA THR A 29 -9.57 12.89 24.74
C THR A 29 -10.52 12.30 23.69
N PRO A 30 -11.71 11.79 24.07
CA PRO A 30 -12.69 11.32 23.09
C PRO A 30 -13.12 12.35 22.04
N GLN A 31 -12.89 13.66 22.28
CA GLN A 31 -13.34 14.74 21.40
C GLN A 31 -12.19 15.57 20.81
N VAL A 32 -10.99 15.49 21.38
CA VAL A 32 -9.87 16.36 21.01
C VAL A 32 -8.59 15.55 20.92
N LEU A 33 -7.89 15.68 19.80
CA LEU A 33 -6.52 15.24 19.61
C LEU A 33 -5.63 16.47 19.42
N MET A 34 -4.56 16.55 20.19
CA MET A 34 -3.49 17.54 20.04
C MET A 34 -2.23 16.82 19.58
N GLU A 35 -1.64 17.29 18.49
CA GLU A 35 -0.46 16.72 17.85
C GLU A 35 0.46 17.80 17.27
N ASP A 36 1.60 17.40 16.69
CA ASP A 36 2.52 18.32 16.01
C ASP A 36 1.82 19.14 14.93
N MET A 37 2.06 20.45 14.93
CA MET A 37 1.70 21.31 13.82
C MET A 37 2.71 21.12 12.68
N ILE A 38 2.18 20.86 11.47
CA ILE A 38 3.01 20.66 10.29
C ILE A 38 3.14 21.99 9.55
N GLU A 39 4.33 22.56 9.59
CA GLU A 39 4.66 23.80 8.88
C GLU A 39 5.31 23.51 7.52
N ASN A 40 5.22 24.49 6.61
CA ASN A 40 5.85 24.48 5.29
C ASN A 40 5.54 23.21 4.48
N ALA A 41 4.26 22.84 4.44
CA ALA A 41 3.81 21.64 3.75
C ALA A 41 2.65 21.91 2.79
N THR A 42 2.65 21.17 1.69
CA THR A 42 1.64 21.24 0.63
C THR A 42 0.94 19.88 0.50
N PRO A 43 -0.38 19.81 0.33
CA PRO A 43 -1.07 18.53 0.11
C PRO A 43 -0.53 17.75 -1.10
N MET A 44 -0.42 16.42 -0.97
CA MET A 44 0.05 15.54 -2.04
C MET A 44 -0.80 15.65 -3.31
N THR A 45 -2.07 16.05 -3.19
CA THR A 45 -2.98 16.30 -4.31
C THR A 45 -2.43 17.29 -5.34
N HIS A 46 -1.61 18.27 -4.92
CA HIS A 46 -0.95 19.21 -5.83
C HIS A 46 0.08 18.55 -6.76
N TYR A 47 0.63 17.41 -6.35
CA TYR A 47 1.72 16.75 -7.06
C TYR A 47 1.25 15.63 -8.00
N ILE A 48 0.01 15.14 -7.87
CA ILE A 48 -0.50 13.99 -8.64
C ILE A 48 -0.36 14.21 -10.15
N HIS A 49 -0.75 15.39 -10.62
CA HIS A 49 -0.72 15.79 -12.02
C HIS A 49 0.41 16.76 -12.35
N HIS A 50 1.42 16.85 -11.48
CA HIS A 50 2.54 17.76 -11.68
C HIS A 50 3.32 17.41 -12.96
N PRO A 51 3.71 18.41 -13.78
CA PRO A 51 4.40 18.16 -15.05
C PRO A 51 5.75 17.47 -14.85
N ASP A 52 6.45 17.79 -13.77
CA ASP A 52 7.73 17.15 -13.42
C ASP A 52 7.53 15.69 -12.99
N THR A 53 7.89 14.76 -13.88
CA THR A 53 7.85 13.31 -13.63
C THR A 53 8.91 12.86 -12.63
N LYS A 54 10.05 13.53 -12.55
CA LYS A 54 11.14 13.19 -11.63
C LYS A 54 10.70 13.49 -10.20
N LEU A 55 10.13 14.68 -9.97
CA LEU A 55 9.57 15.06 -8.67
C LEU A 55 8.46 14.09 -8.24
N ARG A 56 7.51 13.77 -9.13
CA ARG A 56 6.46 12.78 -8.82
C ARG A 56 7.02 11.44 -8.38
N ARG A 57 8.06 10.95 -9.04
CA ARG A 57 8.72 9.69 -8.69
C ARG A 57 9.46 9.79 -7.35
N GLU A 58 10.13 10.91 -7.10
CA GLU A 58 10.82 11.20 -5.84
C GLU A 58 9.85 11.17 -4.65
N LEU A 59 8.64 11.71 -4.81
CA LEU A 59 7.59 11.70 -3.79
C LEU A 59 6.89 10.34 -3.66
N ALA A 60 6.64 9.64 -4.78
CA ALA A 60 5.91 8.37 -4.78
C ALA A 60 6.73 7.19 -4.22
N ASN A 61 8.04 7.17 -4.46
CA ASN A 61 8.93 6.10 -3.99
C ASN A 61 8.93 5.89 -2.46
N PRO A 62 9.15 6.92 -1.62
CA PRO A 62 9.11 6.76 -0.16
C PRO A 62 7.70 6.41 0.32
N LEU A 63 6.65 6.96 -0.30
CA LEU A 63 5.26 6.63 0.01
C LEU A 63 4.94 5.15 -0.25
N LEU A 64 5.32 4.62 -1.42
CA LEU A 64 5.15 3.21 -1.77
C LEU A 64 5.93 2.29 -0.82
N ARG A 65 7.18 2.65 -0.50
CA ARG A 65 7.99 1.88 0.47
C ARG A 65 7.35 1.88 1.85
N ALA A 66 6.84 3.02 2.31
CA ALA A 66 6.13 3.14 3.57
C ALA A 66 4.89 2.24 3.60
N PHE A 67 4.07 2.28 2.53
CA PHE A 67 2.89 1.44 2.37
C PHE A 67 3.23 -0.05 2.43
N LEU A 68 4.23 -0.50 1.66
CA LEU A 68 4.64 -1.90 1.68
C LEU A 68 5.18 -2.31 3.06
N LYS A 69 5.94 -1.45 3.74
CA LYS A 69 6.38 -1.72 5.12
C LYS A 69 5.18 -1.88 6.07
N MET A 70 4.21 -0.97 6.01
CA MET A 70 2.98 -1.03 6.84
C MET A 70 2.23 -2.35 6.67
N VAL A 71 2.09 -2.81 5.42
CA VAL A 71 1.35 -4.03 5.07
C VAL A 71 2.16 -5.29 5.41
N PHE A 72 3.39 -5.40 4.92
CA PHE A 72 4.14 -6.65 4.88
C PHE A 72 5.05 -6.85 6.11
N LEU A 73 5.60 -5.78 6.66
CA LEU A 73 6.57 -5.87 7.76
C LEU A 73 5.93 -5.57 9.12
N ASP A 74 5.15 -4.49 9.19
CA ASP A 74 4.60 -4.01 10.46
C ASP A 74 3.25 -4.65 10.81
N ASN A 75 2.55 -5.22 9.81
CA ASN A 75 1.16 -5.66 9.92
C ASN A 75 0.29 -4.60 10.62
N PHE A 76 0.44 -3.34 10.23
CA PHE A 76 -0.33 -2.24 10.77
C PHE A 76 -0.51 -1.18 9.68
N VAL A 77 -1.73 -1.09 9.16
CA VAL A 77 -2.06 -0.36 7.94
C VAL A 77 -2.95 0.82 8.27
N HIS A 78 -2.68 1.97 7.67
CA HIS A 78 -3.41 3.24 7.86
C HIS A 78 -4.83 3.22 7.26
N CYS A 79 -5.19 2.27 6.40
CA CYS A 79 -6.55 2.02 5.87
C CYS A 79 -7.28 3.17 5.15
N ASP A 80 -6.91 4.43 5.34
CA ASP A 80 -7.48 5.60 4.66
C ASP A 80 -6.37 6.49 4.08
N LEU A 81 -5.36 5.85 3.49
CA LEU A 81 -4.21 6.53 2.91
C LEU A 81 -4.52 7.03 1.50
N HIS A 82 -5.33 8.10 1.41
CA HIS A 82 -5.54 8.85 0.18
C HIS A 82 -4.66 10.12 0.16
N ALA A 83 -4.51 10.74 -1.02
CA ALA A 83 -3.64 11.90 -1.20
C ALA A 83 -4.03 13.14 -0.36
N GLY A 84 -5.24 13.17 0.21
CA GLY A 84 -5.67 14.22 1.14
C GLY A 84 -5.08 14.06 2.54
N ASN A 85 -4.76 12.83 2.95
CA ASN A 85 -4.11 12.51 4.23
C ASN A 85 -2.58 12.47 4.13
N VAL A 86 -2.02 13.02 3.06
CA VAL A 86 -0.57 13.08 2.83
C VAL A 86 -0.15 14.49 2.50
N LEU A 87 0.81 15.04 3.25
CA LEU A 87 1.46 16.31 2.93
C LEU A 87 2.89 16.07 2.46
N VAL A 88 3.39 16.99 1.64
CA VAL A 88 4.79 17.12 1.27
C VAL A 88 5.34 18.31 2.04
N GLN A 89 6.19 18.06 3.04
CA GLN A 89 6.87 19.08 3.83
C GLN A 89 8.22 19.43 3.21
N HIS A 90 8.47 20.72 3.01
CA HIS A 90 9.70 21.23 2.40
C HIS A 90 10.75 21.50 3.49
N ARG A 91 11.67 20.56 3.72
CA ARG A 91 12.70 20.69 4.75
C ARG A 91 13.98 21.32 4.19
N GLY A 92 14.18 22.62 4.42
CA GLY A 92 15.47 23.30 4.20
C GLY A 92 15.63 24.00 2.85
N GLY A 93 14.99 25.16 2.66
CA GLY A 93 15.24 26.07 1.53
C GLY A 93 15.12 25.44 0.13
N ALA A 94 15.69 26.08 -0.89
CA ALA A 94 15.54 25.67 -2.30
C ALA A 94 16.17 24.30 -2.67
N ASN A 95 17.04 23.73 -1.82
CA ASN A 95 17.79 22.50 -2.08
C ASN A 95 17.53 21.39 -1.04
N GLY A 96 16.53 21.57 -0.18
CA GLY A 96 16.20 20.64 0.90
C GLY A 96 15.42 19.43 0.43
N GLU A 97 15.62 18.28 1.07
CA GLU A 97 14.85 17.07 0.76
C GLU A 97 13.39 17.23 1.23
N ASN A 98 12.45 16.78 0.40
CA ASN A 98 11.05 16.77 0.77
C ASN A 98 10.76 15.61 1.73
N ALA A 99 10.05 15.89 2.82
CA ALA A 99 9.52 14.87 3.72
C ALA A 99 8.04 14.59 3.42
N ILE A 100 7.63 13.34 3.51
CA ILE A 100 6.24 12.90 3.39
C ILE A 100 5.64 12.84 4.78
N VAL A 101 4.55 13.57 5.00
CA VAL A 101 3.83 13.60 6.28
C VAL A 101 2.51 12.86 6.12
N PHE A 102 2.27 11.90 7.00
CA PHE A 102 1.01 11.16 7.08
C PHE A 102 0.11 11.79 8.13
N LEU A 103 -1.06 12.25 7.69
CA LEU A 103 -2.11 12.77 8.56
C LEU A 103 -3.15 11.69 8.84
N ASP A 104 -4.06 12.00 9.76
CA ASP A 104 -5.27 11.23 10.06
C ASP A 104 -5.04 9.72 10.18
N ALA A 105 -4.44 9.29 11.28
CA ALA A 105 -4.37 7.87 11.61
C ALA A 105 -5.65 7.37 12.33
N GLY A 106 -6.82 7.98 12.07
CA GLY A 106 -8.08 7.69 12.75
C GLY A 106 -8.56 6.25 12.52
N ILE A 107 -8.37 5.76 11.30
CA ILE A 107 -8.61 4.37 10.94
C ILE A 107 -7.24 3.72 10.80
N ALA A 108 -7.01 2.58 11.44
CA ALA A 108 -5.83 1.75 11.19
C ALA A 108 -6.11 0.34 11.71
N THR A 109 -5.58 -0.68 11.02
CA THR A 109 -5.84 -2.06 11.41
C THR A 109 -4.62 -2.97 11.25
N SER A 110 -4.67 -4.10 11.94
CA SER A 110 -3.76 -5.23 11.77
C SER A 110 -4.55 -6.42 11.23
N LEU A 111 -3.94 -7.19 10.34
CA LEU A 111 -4.50 -8.46 9.91
C LEU A 111 -4.31 -9.51 11.01
N SER A 112 -5.23 -10.47 11.10
CA SER A 112 -5.01 -11.67 11.90
C SER A 112 -3.78 -12.42 11.39
N LYS A 113 -3.16 -13.28 12.21
CA LYS A 113 -1.99 -14.07 11.76
C LYS A 113 -2.31 -14.89 10.50
N GLN A 114 -3.52 -15.46 10.44
CA GLN A 114 -3.98 -16.23 9.29
C GLN A 114 -4.15 -15.33 8.06
N ASP A 115 -4.81 -14.18 8.19
CA ASP A 115 -5.02 -13.27 7.07
C ASP A 115 -3.71 -12.65 6.57
N GLN A 116 -2.79 -12.36 7.48
CA GLN A 116 -1.45 -11.90 7.15
C GLN A 116 -0.70 -12.96 6.33
N GLN A 117 -0.69 -14.21 6.78
CA GLN A 117 -0.09 -15.32 6.02
C GLN A 117 -0.77 -15.50 4.67
N ASN A 118 -2.10 -15.40 4.63
CA ASN A 118 -2.86 -15.51 3.41
C ASN A 118 -2.43 -14.46 2.37
N LEU A 119 -2.28 -13.21 2.82
CA LEU A 119 -1.77 -12.11 2.01
C LEU A 119 -0.33 -12.35 1.55
N MET A 120 0.55 -12.84 2.43
CA MET A 120 1.95 -13.12 2.08
C MET A 120 2.07 -14.18 0.98
N ASP A 121 1.31 -15.27 1.09
CA ASP A 121 1.39 -16.36 0.11
C ASP A 121 0.82 -15.93 -1.24
N LEU A 122 -0.29 -15.18 -1.23
CA LEU A 122 -0.88 -14.62 -2.46
C LEU A 122 0.13 -13.67 -3.13
N PHE A 123 0.70 -12.74 -2.36
CA PHE A 123 1.67 -11.78 -2.88
C PHE A 123 2.94 -12.46 -3.40
N ARG A 124 3.43 -13.50 -2.70
CA ARG A 124 4.56 -14.32 -3.16
C ARG A 124 4.23 -15.01 -4.49
N ALA A 125 3.04 -15.60 -4.64
CA ALA A 125 2.64 -16.24 -5.89
C ALA A 125 2.64 -15.26 -7.07
N VAL A 126 2.09 -14.06 -6.87
CA VAL A 126 2.11 -13.00 -7.91
C VAL A 126 3.53 -12.54 -8.23
N LEU A 127 4.40 -12.35 -7.22
CA LEU A 127 5.79 -11.96 -7.43
C LEU A 127 6.63 -13.01 -8.17
N LEU A 128 6.32 -14.29 -7.98
CA LEU A 128 6.98 -15.40 -8.66
C LEU A 128 6.35 -15.73 -10.02
N ASN A 129 5.43 -14.89 -10.51
CA ASN A 129 4.67 -15.11 -11.73
C ASN A 129 3.89 -16.43 -11.74
N ASP A 130 3.50 -16.92 -10.55
CA ASP A 130 2.68 -18.11 -10.36
C ASP A 130 1.21 -17.70 -10.19
N GLY A 131 0.63 -17.18 -11.28
CA GLY A 131 -0.75 -16.70 -11.25
C GLY A 131 -1.78 -17.82 -11.06
N ASN A 132 -1.48 -19.06 -11.46
CA ASN A 132 -2.36 -20.20 -11.19
C ASN A 132 -2.43 -20.47 -9.68
N ARG A 133 -1.28 -20.50 -8.99
CA ARG A 133 -1.27 -20.61 -7.53
C ARG A 133 -1.97 -19.44 -6.87
N ALA A 134 -1.77 -18.22 -7.35
CA ALA A 134 -2.47 -17.04 -6.83
C ALA A 134 -3.99 -17.21 -6.90
N GLY A 135 -4.53 -17.65 -8.04
CA GLY A 135 -5.96 -17.88 -8.20
C GLY A 135 -6.49 -19.01 -7.32
N ARG A 136 -5.78 -20.14 -7.20
CA ARG A 136 -6.15 -21.21 -6.26
C ARG A 136 -6.19 -20.72 -4.81
N LEU A 137 -5.18 -19.98 -4.37
CA LEU A 137 -5.14 -19.39 -3.03
C LEU A 137 -6.33 -18.45 -2.78
N MET A 138 -6.77 -17.69 -3.78
CA MET A 138 -7.95 -16.83 -3.67
C MET A 138 -9.23 -17.63 -3.46
N VAL A 139 -9.42 -18.73 -4.20
CA VAL A 139 -10.60 -19.62 -4.05
C VAL A 139 -10.59 -20.35 -2.71
N GLU A 140 -9.45 -20.96 -2.34
CA GLU A 140 -9.27 -21.72 -1.10
C GLU A 140 -9.58 -20.88 0.15
N ARG A 141 -9.35 -19.57 0.09
CA ARG A 141 -9.41 -18.64 1.24
C ARG A 141 -10.59 -17.67 1.17
N ALA A 142 -11.44 -17.81 0.15
CA ALA A 142 -12.66 -17.02 0.05
C ALA A 142 -13.59 -17.33 1.22
N LYS A 143 -14.06 -16.28 1.92
CA LYS A 143 -15.03 -16.42 3.02
C LYS A 143 -16.36 -17.02 2.57
N TYR A 144 -16.73 -16.79 1.31
CA TYR A 144 -17.95 -17.31 0.71
C TYR A 144 -17.57 -18.21 -0.45
N LYS A 145 -18.01 -19.47 -0.42
CA LYS A 145 -17.83 -20.41 -1.52
C LYS A 145 -18.70 -19.94 -2.70
N ARG A 146 -18.06 -19.42 -3.75
CA ARG A 146 -18.71 -19.13 -5.03
C ARG A 146 -18.38 -20.20 -6.05
N CYS A 147 -17.10 -20.55 -6.19
CA CYS A 147 -16.69 -21.77 -6.86
C CYS A 147 -17.14 -22.98 -6.04
N SER A 148 -18.09 -23.72 -6.59
CA SER A 148 -18.71 -24.90 -5.99
C SER A 148 -18.07 -26.20 -6.49
N THR A 149 -17.40 -26.16 -7.63
CA THR A 149 -16.68 -27.31 -8.21
C THR A 149 -15.18 -27.05 -8.34
N GLU A 150 -14.39 -28.13 -8.38
CA GLU A 150 -12.94 -28.05 -8.66
C GLU A 150 -12.66 -27.52 -10.08
N GLU A 151 -13.58 -27.76 -11.01
CA GLU A 151 -13.50 -27.27 -12.39
C GLU A 151 -13.64 -25.75 -12.45
N GLU A 152 -14.58 -25.16 -11.71
CA GLU A 152 -14.74 -23.71 -11.57
C GLU A 152 -13.52 -23.07 -10.90
N ALA A 153 -13.00 -23.71 -9.85
CA ALA A 153 -11.80 -23.25 -9.15
C ALA A 153 -10.56 -23.27 -10.07
N ALA A 154 -10.41 -24.32 -10.89
CA ALA A 154 -9.33 -24.45 -11.86
C ALA A 154 -9.45 -23.41 -12.98
N ALA A 155 -10.65 -23.19 -13.51
CA ALA A 155 -10.89 -22.19 -14.56
C ALA A 155 -10.65 -20.77 -14.05
N PHE A 156 -11.09 -20.46 -12.82
CA PHE A 156 -10.75 -19.18 -12.16
C PHE A 156 -9.23 -19.01 -12.01
N ALA A 157 -8.54 -20.05 -11.54
CA ALA A 157 -7.09 -20.02 -11.37
C ALA A 157 -6.33 -19.82 -12.69
N GLU A 158 -6.79 -20.43 -13.77
CA GLU A 158 -6.27 -20.22 -15.12
C GLU A 158 -6.48 -18.76 -15.58
N GLY A 159 -7.66 -18.20 -15.36
CA GLY A 159 -7.96 -16.79 -15.64
C GLY A 159 -7.05 -15.82 -14.90
N VAL A 160 -6.82 -16.05 -13.60
CA VAL A 160 -5.85 -15.26 -12.81
C VAL A 160 -4.42 -15.45 -13.34
N GLY A 161 -4.06 -16.68 -13.75
CA GLY A 161 -2.80 -17.01 -14.42
C GLY A 161 -2.53 -16.15 -15.65
N ALA A 162 -3.51 -16.05 -16.54
CA ALA A 162 -3.42 -15.24 -17.75
C ALA A 162 -3.26 -13.75 -17.44
N ILE A 163 -4.00 -13.22 -16.46
CA ILE A 163 -3.85 -11.84 -16.00
C ILE A 163 -2.44 -11.60 -15.48
N VAL A 164 -1.97 -12.39 -14.50
CA VAL A 164 -0.67 -12.18 -13.87
C VAL A 164 0.46 -12.24 -14.91
N SER A 165 0.38 -13.19 -15.86
CA SER A 165 1.37 -13.35 -16.92
C SER A 165 1.44 -12.15 -17.88
N GLU A 166 0.30 -11.51 -18.18
CA GLU A 166 0.23 -10.32 -19.05
C GLU A 166 0.85 -9.08 -18.38
N PHE A 167 0.75 -8.99 -17.05
CA PHE A 167 1.30 -7.88 -16.28
C PHE A 167 2.75 -8.09 -15.84
N HIS A 168 3.30 -9.30 -16.02
CA HIS A 168 4.71 -9.61 -15.76
C HIS A 168 5.52 -9.49 -17.06
N ASP A 169 6.20 -8.34 -17.24
CA ASP A 169 7.04 -8.11 -18.41
C ASP A 169 8.22 -9.10 -18.42
N ALA A 170 8.33 -9.92 -19.47
CA ALA A 170 9.35 -10.97 -19.62
C ALA A 170 10.81 -10.45 -19.56
N ARG A 171 11.01 -9.12 -19.62
CA ARG A 171 12.33 -8.46 -19.50
C ARG A 171 12.69 -8.07 -18.07
N SER A 172 11.75 -8.08 -17.14
CA SER A 172 11.92 -7.66 -15.75
C SER A 172 11.87 -8.87 -14.82
N LYS A 173 12.90 -9.09 -14.00
CA LYS A 173 12.91 -10.13 -12.95
C LYS A 173 11.96 -9.82 -11.76
N GLY A 174 10.98 -8.93 -11.93
CA GLY A 174 9.99 -8.58 -10.90
C GLY A 174 8.87 -7.64 -11.38
N LEU A 175 7.89 -7.41 -10.49
CA LEU A 175 6.73 -6.54 -10.76
C LEU A 175 7.13 -5.05 -10.85
N THR A 176 7.02 -4.47 -12.04
CA THR A 176 7.23 -3.03 -12.24
C THR A 176 5.92 -2.28 -12.01
N LEU A 177 5.67 -1.85 -10.77
CA LEU A 177 4.44 -1.12 -10.36
C LEU A 177 4.19 0.18 -11.16
N GLY A 178 5.20 0.73 -11.83
CA GLY A 178 5.07 1.92 -12.68
C GLY A 178 4.52 1.66 -14.09
N THR A 179 4.61 0.42 -14.58
CA THR A 179 4.11 0.01 -15.92
C THR A 179 2.76 -0.72 -15.81
N ILE A 180 2.49 -1.31 -14.66
CA ILE A 180 1.24 -2.01 -14.36
C ILE A 180 0.17 -0.96 -14.06
N ARG A 181 -0.84 -0.86 -14.93
CA ARG A 181 -2.10 -0.18 -14.58
C ARG A 181 -2.82 -1.04 -13.55
N ILE A 182 -2.45 -0.91 -12.28
CA ILE A 182 -3.02 -1.70 -11.17
C ILE A 182 -4.55 -1.63 -11.17
N GLY A 183 -5.12 -0.47 -11.49
CA GLY A 183 -6.57 -0.32 -11.63
C GLY A 183 -7.18 -1.25 -12.71
N THR A 184 -6.50 -1.43 -13.85
CA THR A 184 -6.93 -2.37 -14.90
C THR A 184 -6.79 -3.82 -14.45
N LEU A 185 -5.69 -4.17 -13.77
CA LEU A 185 -5.50 -5.50 -13.19
C LEU A 185 -6.60 -5.82 -12.18
N LEU A 186 -6.84 -4.92 -11.21
CA LEU A 186 -7.88 -5.08 -10.20
C LEU A 186 -9.26 -5.19 -10.83
N SER A 187 -9.58 -4.38 -11.84
CA SER A 187 -10.85 -4.49 -12.56
C SER A 187 -11.02 -5.87 -13.20
N ARG A 188 -10.00 -6.39 -13.89
CA ARG A 188 -10.08 -7.70 -14.55
C ARG A 188 -10.20 -8.86 -13.56
N VAL A 189 -9.51 -8.78 -12.42
CA VAL A 189 -9.67 -9.76 -11.35
C VAL A 189 -11.08 -9.69 -10.75
N LEU A 190 -11.62 -8.49 -10.55
CA LEU A 190 -13.01 -8.31 -10.09
C LEU A 190 -14.04 -8.82 -11.11
N ASP A 191 -13.78 -8.65 -12.40
CA ASP A 191 -14.62 -9.19 -13.46
C ASP A 191 -14.59 -10.73 -13.50
N LEU A 192 -13.42 -11.35 -13.28
CA LEU A 192 -13.33 -12.80 -13.08
C LEU A 192 -14.15 -13.27 -11.86
N CYS A 193 -14.09 -12.56 -10.74
CA CYS A 193 -14.91 -12.85 -9.54
C CYS A 193 -16.42 -12.63 -9.73
N ARG A 194 -16.86 -12.08 -10.88
CA ARG A 194 -18.27 -11.97 -11.26
C ARG A 194 -18.72 -13.14 -12.12
N VAL A 195 -17.80 -13.78 -12.84
CA VAL A 195 -18.05 -14.94 -13.69
C VAL A 195 -18.08 -16.23 -12.88
N TYR A 196 -17.17 -16.35 -11.90
CA TYR A 196 -17.00 -17.49 -10.99
C TYR A 196 -17.31 -17.10 -9.55
#